data_AF-A0A239FZ60-F1
#
_entry.id   AF-A0A239FZ60-F1
#
_cell.length_a   1.000
_cell.length_b   1.000
_cell.length_c   1.000
_cell.angle_alpha   90.00
_cell.angle_beta   90.00
_cell.angle_gamma   90.00
#
_symmetry.space_group_name_H-M   'P 1'
#
loop_
_entity.id
_entity.type
_entity.pdbx_description
1 polymer ?
#
loop_
_entity_poly.entity_id
_entity_poly.type
_entity_poly.pdbx_seq_one_letter_code
_entity_poly.pdbx_strand_id
1 'polypeptide(L)'
;MKTGMIDASRIQSMIEQLKTAATRPQDGVGRVAPSAKPAEKVDFAQALKAQLDGVNGAQQKAEDLGKRFTLGDDSVNLSDVMISTQKASIAFQTTVQVRNKLVSAYHDIMNMQV
;
A
#
# COMPACT_ATOMS: atom_id res chain seq x y z
N MET A 1 -28.76 31.28 66.35
CA MET A 1 -27.99 31.61 65.12
C MET A 1 -26.63 30.92 65.18
N LYS A 2 -26.45 29.82 64.46
CA LYS A 2 -25.12 29.25 64.17
C LYS A 2 -25.18 28.48 62.86
N THR A 3 -25.36 29.25 61.79
CA THR A 3 -24.97 28.87 60.43
C THR A 3 -23.45 28.72 60.40
N GLY A 4 -22.94 27.61 59.87
CA GLY A 4 -21.52 27.46 59.59
C GLY A 4 -20.95 26.13 60.01
N MET A 5 -21.41 25.05 59.36
CA MET A 5 -20.63 23.83 59.15
C MET A 5 -20.99 23.31 57.75
N ILE A 6 -20.75 24.13 56.72
CA ILE A 6 -20.54 23.58 55.38
C ILE A 6 -19.14 22.99 55.47
N ASP A 7 -19.09 21.65 55.61
CA ASP A 7 -17.90 20.85 55.85
C ASP A 7 -16.75 21.22 54.89
N ALA A 8 -15.83 22.06 55.34
CA ALA A 8 -14.57 22.33 54.63
C ALA A 8 -13.84 21.01 54.30
N SER A 9 -13.98 20.01 55.17
CA SER A 9 -13.50 18.65 54.98
C SER A 9 -14.07 17.96 53.74
N ARG A 10 -15.33 18.24 53.38
CA ARG A 10 -16.00 17.62 52.22
C ARG A 10 -15.54 18.24 50.90
N ILE A 11 -15.27 19.54 50.92
CA ILE A 11 -14.66 20.26 49.78
C ILE A 11 -13.20 19.81 49.60
N GLN A 12 -12.46 19.62 50.69
CA GLN A 12 -11.08 19.13 50.64
C GLN A 12 -10.99 17.72 50.04
N SER A 13 -11.89 16.82 50.43
CA SER A 13 -11.97 15.47 49.84
C SER A 13 -12.31 15.49 48.35
N MET A 14 -13.14 16.43 47.90
CA MET A 14 -13.51 16.56 46.50
C MET A 14 -12.38 17.16 45.65
N ILE A 15 -11.61 18.10 46.20
CA ILE A 15 -10.41 18.65 45.54
C ILE A 15 -9.32 17.59 45.44
N GLU A 16 -9.15 16.73 46.44
CA GLU A 16 -8.17 15.63 46.38
C GLU A 16 -8.59 14.56 45.36
N GLN A 17 -9.89 14.28 45.22
CA GLN A 17 -10.43 13.44 44.15
C GLN A 17 -10.25 14.05 42.75
N LEU A 18 -10.39 15.37 42.61
CA LEU A 18 -10.11 16.09 41.36
C LEU A 18 -8.61 16.09 41.03
N LYS A 19 -7.73 16.26 42.02
CA LYS A 19 -6.27 16.26 41.83
C LYS A 19 -5.75 14.88 41.43
N THR A 20 -6.31 13.81 42.02
CA THR A 20 -5.98 12.43 41.66
C THR A 20 -6.55 12.02 40.30
N ALA A 21 -7.71 12.56 39.89
CA ALA A 21 -8.22 12.38 38.54
C ALA A 21 -7.38 13.11 37.48
N ALA A 22 -6.79 14.27 37.81
CA ALA A 22 -5.92 15.04 36.92
C ALA A 22 -4.49 14.48 36.78
N THR A 23 -4.05 13.62 37.69
CA THR A 23 -2.70 13.01 37.71
C THR A 23 -2.70 11.51 37.45
N ARG A 24 -3.82 10.93 36.98
CA ARG A 24 -3.78 9.60 36.36
C ARG A 24 -3.18 9.75 34.96
N PRO A 25 -1.90 9.37 34.72
CA PRO A 25 -1.49 9.04 33.37
C PRO A 25 -2.47 7.97 32.87
N GLN A 26 -2.98 8.18 31.67
CA GLN A 26 -3.77 7.17 30.95
C GLN A 26 -2.87 5.98 30.60
N ASP A 27 -2.49 5.17 31.59
CA ASP A 27 -1.91 3.84 31.42
C ASP A 27 -3.03 2.87 31.02
N GLY A 28 -3.55 3.08 29.81
CA GLY A 28 -4.70 2.33 29.27
C GLY A 28 -4.86 2.39 27.75
N VAL A 29 -3.94 3.03 27.04
CA VAL A 29 -3.80 2.83 25.59
C VAL A 29 -2.42 2.23 25.41
N GLY A 30 -2.40 0.95 25.03
CA GLY A 30 -1.18 0.17 24.88
C GLY A 30 -0.11 0.97 24.16
N ARG A 31 1.05 1.11 24.82
CA ARG A 31 2.31 1.40 24.15
C ARG A 31 2.49 0.33 23.07
N VAL A 32 2.01 0.62 21.85
CA VAL A 32 2.60 0.05 20.66
C VAL A 32 4.03 0.58 20.65
N ALA A 33 4.93 -0.24 21.20
CA ALA A 33 6.33 -0.13 20.84
C ALA A 33 6.37 0.02 19.31
N PRO A 34 7.15 0.94 18.74
CA PRO A 34 7.49 0.87 17.35
C PRO A 34 8.38 -0.37 17.21
N SER A 35 7.76 -1.54 17.17
CA SER A 35 8.27 -2.68 16.44
C SER A 35 8.22 -2.25 14.98
N ALA A 36 9.15 -1.36 14.60
CA ALA A 36 9.58 -1.22 13.25
C ALA A 36 10.15 -2.59 12.88
N LYS A 37 9.26 -3.52 12.49
CA LYS A 37 9.64 -4.59 11.60
C LYS A 37 10.42 -3.88 10.51
N PRO A 38 11.67 -4.29 10.22
CA PRO A 38 12.39 -3.74 9.10
C PRO A 38 11.43 -3.79 7.93
N ALA A 39 11.12 -2.64 7.33
CA ALA A 39 10.34 -2.61 6.12
C ALA A 39 11.06 -3.58 5.18
N GLU A 40 10.38 -4.67 4.83
CA GLU A 40 10.92 -5.65 3.92
C GLU A 40 11.33 -4.87 2.69
N LYS A 41 12.63 -4.79 2.41
CA LYS A 41 13.15 -4.03 1.29
C LYS A 41 12.65 -4.78 0.06
N VAL A 42 11.48 -4.37 -0.44
CA VAL A 42 10.98 -4.83 -1.73
C VAL A 42 12.01 -4.37 -2.74
N ASP A 43 12.75 -5.32 -3.29
CA ASP A 43 13.71 -5.02 -4.33
C ASP A 43 12.93 -4.58 -5.57
N PHE A 44 13.01 -3.29 -5.89
CA PHE A 44 12.33 -2.73 -7.04
C PHE A 44 12.77 -3.42 -8.33
N ALA A 45 14.04 -3.80 -8.44
CA ALA A 45 14.55 -4.50 -9.62
C ALA A 45 13.89 -5.88 -9.77
N GLN A 46 13.77 -6.65 -8.69
CA GLN A 46 13.04 -7.91 -8.67
C GLN A 46 11.55 -7.72 -8.99
N ALA A 47 10.89 -6.72 -8.42
CA ALA A 47 9.47 -6.44 -8.70
C ALA A 47 9.25 -6.03 -10.17
N LEU A 48 10.13 -5.19 -10.72
CA LEU A 48 10.11 -4.79 -12.12
C LEU A 48 10.35 -5.98 -13.04
N LYS A 49 11.32 -6.84 -12.72
CA LYS A 49 11.58 -8.08 -13.46
C LYS A 49 10.35 -8.98 -13.47
N ALA A 50 9.74 -9.20 -12.31
CA ALA A 50 8.53 -10.00 -12.19
C ALA A 50 7.39 -9.44 -13.07
N GLN A 51 7.24 -8.12 -13.17
CA GLN A 51 6.24 -7.54 -14.06
C GLN A 51 6.58 -7.63 -15.54
N LEU A 52 7.85 -7.46 -15.93
CA LEU A 52 8.28 -7.69 -17.31
C LEU A 52 8.01 -9.14 -17.73
N ASP A 53 8.36 -10.10 -16.87
CA ASP A 53 8.09 -11.52 -17.08
C ASP A 53 6.56 -11.76 -17.18
N GLY A 54 5.76 -11.07 -16.36
CA GLY A 54 4.30 -11.07 -16.41
C GLY A 54 3.71 -10.54 -17.71
N VAL A 55 4.27 -9.46 -18.27
CA VAL A 55 3.85 -8.89 -19.56
C VAL A 55 4.15 -9.86 -20.70
N ASN A 56 5.35 -10.46 -20.71
CA ASN A 56 5.70 -11.50 -21.68
C ASN A 56 4.74 -12.70 -21.58
N GLY A 57 4.41 -13.15 -20.36
CA GLY A 57 3.42 -14.21 -20.15
C GLY A 57 2.02 -13.83 -20.67
N ALA A 58 1.59 -12.59 -20.47
CA ALA A 58 0.32 -12.10 -21.01
C ALA A 58 0.31 -12.09 -22.55
N GLN A 59 1.42 -11.72 -23.18
CA GLN A 59 1.59 -11.72 -24.63
C GLN A 59 1.52 -13.15 -25.20
N GLN A 60 2.28 -14.08 -24.63
CA GLN A 60 2.28 -15.49 -25.04
C GLN A 60 0.90 -16.14 -24.87
N LYS A 61 0.20 -15.83 -23.77
CA LYS A 61 -1.16 -16.32 -23.53
C LYS A 61 -2.14 -15.82 -24.59
N ALA A 62 -2.05 -14.55 -24.98
CA ALA A 62 -2.91 -13.99 -26.02
C ALA A 62 -2.66 -14.66 -27.39
N GLU A 63 -1.39 -14.89 -27.73
CA GLU A 63 -1.02 -15.61 -28.95
C GLU A 63 -1.50 -17.07 -28.94
N ASP A 64 -1.36 -17.77 -27.82
CA ASP A 64 -1.84 -19.16 -27.66
C ASP A 64 -3.35 -19.26 -27.85
N LEU A 65 -4.10 -18.39 -27.16
CA LEU A 65 -5.56 -18.34 -27.30
C LEU A 65 -5.96 -18.01 -28.75
N GLY A 66 -5.28 -17.07 -29.40
CA GLY A 66 -5.51 -16.76 -30.81
C GLY A 66 -5.28 -17.96 -31.72
N LYS A 67 -4.16 -18.68 -31.53
CA LYS A 67 -3.85 -19.91 -32.29
C LYS A 67 -4.91 -20.98 -32.08
N ARG A 68 -5.25 -21.28 -30.83
CA ARG A 68 -6.27 -22.29 -30.48
C ARG A 68 -7.63 -21.97 -31.08
N PHE A 69 -8.04 -20.69 -31.03
CA PHE A 69 -9.26 -20.23 -31.68
C PHE A 69 -9.22 -20.44 -33.20
N THR A 70 -8.12 -20.08 -33.87
CA THR A 70 -7.98 -20.31 -35.33
C THR A 70 -7.96 -21.78 -35.73
N LEU A 71 -7.57 -22.67 -34.82
CA LEU A 71 -7.60 -24.11 -35.00
C LEU A 71 -8.99 -24.73 -34.74
N GLY A 72 -9.99 -23.92 -34.34
CA GLY A 72 -11.35 -24.38 -34.07
C GLY A 72 -11.53 -25.04 -32.70
N ASP A 73 -10.71 -24.69 -31.71
CA ASP A 73 -10.88 -25.17 -30.34
C ASP A 73 -12.14 -24.54 -29.69
N ASP A 74 -13.19 -25.35 -29.52
CA ASP A 74 -14.47 -24.94 -28.93
C ASP A 74 -14.36 -24.48 -27.46
N SER A 75 -13.23 -24.74 -26.78
CA SER A 75 -12.99 -24.25 -25.42
C SER A 75 -12.51 -22.80 -25.35
N VAL A 76 -12.15 -22.20 -26.48
CA VAL A 76 -11.66 -20.81 -26.56
C VAL A 76 -12.68 -19.93 -27.27
N ASN A 77 -13.21 -18.95 -26.54
CA ASN A 77 -14.14 -17.98 -27.15
C ASN A 77 -13.36 -16.84 -27.79
N LEU A 78 -13.87 -16.30 -28.90
CA LEU A 78 -13.32 -15.10 -29.53
C LEU A 78 -13.21 -13.92 -28.56
N SER A 79 -14.17 -13.77 -27.64
CA SER A 79 -14.13 -12.74 -26.59
C SER A 79 -12.91 -12.87 -25.68
N ASP A 80 -12.53 -14.10 -25.33
CA ASP A 80 -11.37 -14.35 -24.46
C ASP A 80 -10.07 -14.00 -25.18
N VAL A 81 -9.96 -14.36 -26.48
CA VAL A 81 -8.84 -13.94 -27.33
C VAL A 81 -8.74 -12.42 -27.37
N MET A 82 -9.83 -11.72 -27.70
CA MET A 82 -9.83 -10.26 -27.80
C MET A 82 -9.46 -9.59 -26.46
N ILE A 83 -10.06 -10.03 -25.35
CA ILE A 83 -9.76 -9.49 -24.02
C ILE A 83 -8.29 -9.75 -23.65
N SER A 84 -7.77 -10.95 -23.92
CA SER A 84 -6.38 -11.29 -23.63
C SER A 84 -5.39 -10.44 -24.43
N THR A 85 -5.66 -10.24 -25.72
CA THR A 85 -4.87 -9.37 -26.61
C THR A 85 -4.90 -7.91 -26.14
N GLN A 86 -6.08 -7.41 -25.73
CA GLN A 86 -6.21 -6.06 -25.22
C GLN A 86 -5.43 -5.88 -23.90
N LYS A 87 -5.52 -6.85 -22.99
CA LYS A 87 -4.76 -6.85 -21.73
C LYS A 87 -3.26 -6.84 -21.99
N ALA A 88 -2.77 -7.71 -22.88
CA ALA A 88 -1.36 -7.77 -23.24
C ALA A 88 -0.87 -6.44 -23.84
N SER A 89 -1.66 -5.82 -24.72
CA SER A 89 -1.35 -4.53 -25.34
C SER A 89 -1.24 -3.40 -24.32
N ILE A 90 -2.21 -3.31 -23.40
CA ILE A 90 -2.19 -2.29 -22.34
C ILE A 90 -0.99 -2.51 -21.41
N ALA A 91 -0.75 -3.75 -20.96
CA ALA A 91 0.38 -4.08 -20.10
C ALA A 91 1.73 -3.73 -20.74
N PHE A 92 1.87 -4.00 -22.03
CA PHE A 92 3.06 -3.62 -22.79
C PHE A 92 3.23 -2.10 -22.86
N GLN A 93 2.16 -1.36 -23.19
CA GLN A 93 2.19 0.11 -23.20
C GLN A 93 2.63 0.68 -21.85
N THR A 94 2.08 0.16 -20.75
CA THR A 94 2.49 0.55 -19.40
C THR A 94 3.98 0.27 -19.17
N THR A 95 4.49 -0.88 -19.62
CA THR A 95 5.91 -1.23 -19.49
C THR A 95 6.82 -0.25 -20.24
N VAL A 96 6.41 0.18 -21.44
CA VAL A 96 7.15 1.22 -22.18
C VAL A 96 7.19 2.54 -21.42
N GLN A 97 6.09 2.93 -20.76
CA GLN A 97 6.06 4.14 -19.93
C GLN A 97 7.01 4.03 -18.74
N VAL A 98 7.04 2.88 -18.05
CA VAL A 98 7.97 2.63 -16.94
C VAL A 98 9.42 2.69 -17.44
N ARG A 99 9.74 2.04 -18.57
CA ARG A 99 11.07 2.12 -19.21
C ARG A 99 11.46 3.57 -19.46
N ASN A 100 10.59 4.35 -20.09
CA ASN A 100 10.86 5.75 -20.39
C ASN A 100 11.13 6.55 -19.11
N LYS A 101 10.32 6.34 -18.06
CA LYS A 101 10.49 7.04 -16.78
C LYS A 101 11.81 6.69 -16.11
N LEU A 102 12.26 5.44 -16.19
CA LEU A 102 13.56 5.01 -15.66
C LEU A 102 14.72 5.63 -16.43
N VAL A 103 14.63 5.69 -17.77
CA VAL A 103 15.64 6.36 -18.61
C VAL A 103 15.71 7.85 -18.32
N SER A 104 14.56 8.51 -18.13
CA SER A 104 14.52 9.91 -17.71
C SER A 104 15.14 10.10 -16.33
N ALA A 105 14.79 9.26 -15.35
CA ALA A 105 15.36 9.36 -14.00
C ALA A 105 16.89 9.20 -13.99
N TYR A 106 17.43 8.32 -14.83
CA TYR A 106 18.88 8.20 -15.02
C TYR A 106 19.50 9.48 -15.61
N HIS A 107 18.88 10.06 -16.65
CA HIS A 107 19.33 11.33 -17.21
C HIS A 107 19.22 12.48 -16.18
N ASP A 108 18.17 12.53 -15.37
CA ASP A 108 17.97 13.55 -14.36
C ASP A 108 19.09 13.50 -13.30
N ILE A 109 19.47 12.30 -12.85
CA ILE A 109 20.61 12.11 -11.93
C ILE A 109 21.92 12.55 -12.59
N MET A 110 22.12 12.25 -13.87
CA MET A 110 23.34 12.65 -14.61
C MET A 110 23.44 14.17 -14.81
N ASN A 111 22.30 14.85 -14.91
CA ASN A 111 22.22 16.31 -15.07
C ASN A 111 22.15 17.07 -13.75
N MET A 112 22.00 16.39 -12.60
CA MET A 112 22.23 17.01 -11.30
C MET A 112 23.71 17.36 -11.18
N GLN A 113 24.01 18.65 -11.20
CA GLN A 113 25.35 19.16 -10.90
C GLN A 113 25.73 18.74 -9.47
N VAL A 114 26.94 18.20 -9.33
CA VAL A 114 27.59 17.97 -8.03
C VAL A 114 27.85 19.28 -7.30
#